data_AF-T0ZN87-F1
#
_entry.id   AF-T0ZN87-F1
#
_cell.length_a   1.000
_cell.length_b   1.000
_cell.length_c   1.000
_cell.angle_alpha   90.00
_cell.angle_beta   90.00
_cell.angle_gamma   90.00
#
_symmetry.space_group_name_H-M   'P 1'
#
loop_
_entity.id
_entity.type
_entity.pdbx_description
1 polymer ?
#
loop_
_entity_poly.entity_id
_entity_poly.type
_entity_poly.pdbx_seq_one_letter_code
_entity_poly.pdbx_strand_id
1 'polypeptide(L)' 'MAKFWMENTYIPLDMLFVAPGGRIEKIVANARPFSLMTISSGAPVEAVVEIDGGEARKLGISVGQLVRWNAPAAG' A
#
# COMPACT_ATOMS: atom_id res chain seq x y z
N MET A 1 7.21 -4.53 10.88
CA MET A 1 6.13 -4.89 9.94
C MET A 1 4.97 -3.95 10.17
N ALA A 2 4.46 -3.33 9.10
CA ALA A 2 3.29 -2.47 9.20
C ALA A 2 1.99 -3.30 9.20
N LYS A 3 1.00 -2.83 9.96
CA LYS A 3 -0.34 -3.41 10.08
C LYS A 3 -1.35 -2.29 9.88
N PHE A 4 -2.35 -2.55 9.04
CA PHE A 4 -3.42 -1.60 8.71
C PHE A 4 -4.79 -2.26 8.88
N TRP A 5 -5.81 -1.43 8.86
CA TRP A 5 -7.22 -1.79 8.73
C TRP A 5 -7.93 -0.70 7.93
N MET A 6 -9.23 -0.84 7.75
CA MET A 6 -10.06 0.14 7.04
C MET A 6 -11.10 0.78 7.99
N GLU A 7 -10.84 0.81 9.30
CA GLU A 7 -11.71 1.47 10.27
C GLU A 7 -11.91 2.94 9.88
N ASN A 8 -13.16 3.36 9.72
CA ASN A 8 -13.54 4.71 9.30
C ASN A 8 -12.99 5.15 7.92
N THR A 9 -12.60 4.20 7.06
CA THR A 9 -12.26 4.46 5.66
C THR A 9 -13.47 4.19 4.78
N TYR A 10 -13.99 5.23 4.12
CA TYR A 10 -15.28 5.22 3.41
C TYR A 10 -15.19 4.75 1.96
N ILE A 11 -14.00 4.75 1.36
CA ILE A 11 -13.75 4.34 -0.02
C ILE A 11 -12.89 3.07 -0.04
N PRO A 12 -13.06 2.19 -1.05
CA PRO A 12 -12.16 1.07 -1.23
C PRO A 12 -10.76 1.58 -1.59
N LEU A 13 -9.73 0.91 -1.12
CA LEU A 13 -8.33 1.27 -1.40
C LEU A 13 -7.56 0.08 -1.98
N ASP A 14 -6.65 0.36 -2.91
CA ASP A 14 -5.53 -0.54 -3.18
C ASP A 14 -4.34 -0.11 -2.30
N MET A 15 -3.79 -1.05 -1.53
CA MET A 15 -2.65 -0.80 -0.63
C MET A 15 -1.38 -1.43 -1.20
N LEU A 16 -0.40 -0.59 -1.55
CA LEU A 16 0.87 -1.00 -2.15
C LEU A 16 1.94 -0.96 -1.06
N PHE A 17 2.42 -2.14 -0.64
CA PHE A 17 3.46 -2.29 0.36
C PHE A 17 4.83 -2.23 -0.31
N VAL A 18 5.66 -1.28 0.13
CA VAL A 18 6.92 -0.92 -0.51
C VAL A 18 8.11 -1.30 0.38
N ALA A 19 8.98 -2.18 -0.09
CA ALA A 19 10.22 -2.54 0.58
C ALA A 19 11.23 -1.38 0.59
N PRO A 20 12.25 -1.45 1.47
CA PRO A 20 13.42 -0.59 1.39
C PRO A 20 13.98 -0.52 -0.03
N GLY A 21 14.20 0.69 -0.54
CA GLY A 21 14.66 0.91 -1.92
C GLY A 21 13.55 1.03 -2.96
N GLY A 22 12.29 1.08 -2.52
CA GLY A 22 11.15 1.50 -3.35
C GLY A 22 10.44 0.39 -4.12
N ARG A 23 10.83 -0.88 -3.96
CA ARG A 23 10.17 -1.99 -4.69
C ARG A 23 8.82 -2.36 -4.06
N ILE A 24 7.78 -2.47 -4.88
CA ILE A 24 6.48 -3.01 -4.45
C ILE A 24 6.63 -4.51 -4.19
N GLU A 25 6.38 -4.95 -2.96
CA GLU A 25 6.42 -6.37 -2.57
C GLU A 25 5.05 -7.02 -2.56
N LYS A 26 4.01 -6.23 -2.27
CA LYS A 26 2.65 -6.72 -2.12
C LYS A 26 1.65 -5.64 -2.48
N ILE A 27 0.58 -6.06 -3.14
CA ILE A 27 -0.58 -5.22 -3.42
C ILE A 27 -1.79 -5.92 -2.78
N VAL A 28 -2.53 -5.21 -1.95
CA VAL A 28 -3.85 -5.63 -1.47
C VAL A 28 -4.87 -4.78 -2.20
N ALA A 29 -5.50 -5.37 -3.22
CA ALA A 29 -6.46 -4.67 -4.05
C ALA A 29 -7.85 -4.65 -3.40
N ASN A 30 -8.59 -3.55 -3.58
CA ASN A 30 -9.97 -3.37 -3.14
C ASN A 30 -10.18 -3.72 -1.66
N ALA A 31 -9.29 -3.23 -0.79
CA ALA A 31 -9.48 -3.29 0.65
C ALA A 31 -10.86 -2.71 1.01
N ARG A 32 -11.63 -3.44 1.81
CA ARG A 32 -13.05 -3.17 2.03
C ARG A 32 -13.25 -2.04 3.05
N PRO A 33 -14.05 -1.00 2.74
CA PRO A 33 -14.45 0.03 3.69
C PRO A 33 -14.94 -0.52 5.03
N PHE A 34 -14.60 0.15 6.12
CA PHE A 34 -14.98 -0.19 7.50
C PHE A 34 -14.51 -1.56 8.02
N SER A 35 -13.69 -2.29 7.27
CA SER A 35 -13.16 -3.59 7.70
C SER A 35 -12.15 -3.44 8.83
N LEU A 36 -12.37 -4.17 9.93
CA LEU A 36 -11.41 -4.31 11.03
C LEU A 36 -10.43 -5.46 10.82
N MET A 37 -10.51 -6.19 9.70
CA MET A 37 -9.55 -7.24 9.39
C MET A 37 -8.16 -6.64 9.23
N THR A 38 -7.18 -7.20 9.95
CA THR A 38 -5.80 -6.75 9.86
C THR A 38 -5.21 -7.06 8.48
N ILE A 39 -4.74 -6.03 7.80
CA ILE A 39 -3.94 -6.12 6.58
C ILE A 39 -2.48 -5.96 6.98
N SER A 40 -1.73 -7.06 6.94
CA SER A 40 -0.31 -7.06 7.25
C SER A 40 0.55 -6.95 6.00
N SER A 41 1.63 -6.18 6.10
CA SER A 41 2.74 -6.15 5.13
C SER A 41 3.41 -7.52 4.95
N GLY A 42 3.45 -8.37 5.99
CA GLY A 42 4.11 -9.68 5.96
C GLY A 42 5.65 -9.64 5.91
N ALA A 43 6.25 -8.47 5.71
CA ALA A 43 7.69 -8.21 5.69
C ALA A 43 7.99 -6.78 6.19
N PRO A 44 9.23 -6.43 6.55
CA PRO A 44 9.63 -5.04 6.72
C PRO A 44 9.36 -4.22 5.45
N VAL A 45 8.76 -3.05 5.61
CA VAL A 45 8.41 -2.12 4.53
C VAL A 45 8.86 -0.72 4.93
N GLU A 46 9.28 0.07 3.95
CA GLU A 46 9.68 1.48 4.11
C GLU A 46 8.46 2.40 4.00
N ALA A 47 7.50 2.04 3.14
CA ALA A 47 6.29 2.81 2.93
C ALA A 47 5.09 1.92 2.58
N VAL A 48 3.89 2.50 2.72
CA VAL A 48 2.64 1.98 2.13
C VAL A 48 2.00 3.12 1.36
N VAL A 49 1.68 2.87 0.09
CA VAL A 49 0.97 3.84 -0.77
C VAL A 49 -0.48 3.38 -0.90
N GLU A 50 -1.41 4.25 -0.51
CA GLU A 50 -2.85 4.04 -0.63
C GLU A 50 -3.37 4.81 -1.85
N ILE A 51 -4.07 4.11 -2.73
CA ILE A 51 -4.75 4.69 -3.91
C ILE A 51 -6.17 4.13 -4.00
N ASP A 52 -7.00 4.72 -4.86
CA ASP A 52 -8.39 4.26 -5.07
C ASP A 52 -8.47 2.77 -5.41
N GLY A 53 -9.52 2.11 -4.91
CA GLY A 53 -9.76 0.69 -5.14
C GLY A 53 -9.83 0.32 -6.63
N GLY A 54 -9.01 -0.65 -7.03
CA GLY A 54 -8.89 -1.13 -8.39
C GLY A 54 -8.00 -0.27 -9.29
N GLU A 55 -7.46 0.84 -8.80
CA GLU A 55 -6.62 1.75 -9.60
C GLU A 55 -5.29 1.12 -9.98
N ALA A 56 -4.70 0.26 -9.11
CA ALA A 56 -3.47 -0.45 -9.45
C ALA A 56 -3.64 -1.28 -10.72
N ARG A 57 -4.78 -1.99 -10.85
CA ARG A 57 -5.09 -2.77 -12.05
C ARG A 57 -5.29 -1.89 -13.28
N LYS A 58 -6.00 -0.77 -13.16
CA LYS A 58 -6.25 0.15 -14.29
C LYS A 58 -4.95 0.73 -14.85
N LEU A 59 -4.01 1.06 -13.96
CA LEU A 59 -2.71 1.64 -14.32
C LEU A 59 -1.66 0.59 -14.69
N GLY A 60 -1.96 -0.71 -14.61
CA GLY A 60 -0.99 -1.78 -14.85
C GLY A 60 0.11 -1.87 -13.79
N ILE A 61 -0.18 -1.42 -12.56
CA ILE A 61 0.75 -1.49 -11.44
C ILE A 61 0.83 -2.92 -10.90
N SER A 62 2.05 -3.40 -10.69
CA SER A 62 2.32 -4.78 -10.29
C SER A 62 3.47 -4.88 -9.29
N VAL A 63 3.49 -6.00 -8.56
CA VAL A 63 4.61 -6.36 -7.67
C VAL A 63 5.91 -6.40 -8.47
N GLY A 64 6.98 -5.85 -7.89
CA GLY A 64 8.30 -5.73 -8.52
C GLY A 64 8.58 -4.36 -9.16
N GLN A 65 7.56 -3.54 -9.42
CA GLN A 65 7.76 -2.17 -9.87
C GLN A 65 8.29 -1.26 -8.76
N LEU A 66 8.83 -0.10 -9.15
CA LEU A 66 9.43 0.87 -8.25
C LEU A 66 8.50 2.05 -7.98
N VAL A 67 8.38 2.41 -6.72
CA VAL A 67 7.82 3.68 -6.25
C VAL A 67 8.99 4.63 -5.98
N ARG A 68 8.87 5.88 -6.42
CA ARG A 68 9.83 6.95 -6.12
C ARG A 68 9.09 8.09 -5.43
N TRP A 69 9.69 8.58 -4.35
CA TRP A 69 9.21 9.76 -3.64
C TRP A 69 10.42 10.58 -3.21
N ASN A 70 10.23 11.89 -3.12
CA ASN A 70 11.23 12.75 -2.52
C ASN A 70 11.05 12.64 -1.00
N ALA A 71 11.91 11.86 -0.36
CA ALA A 71 11.98 11.89 1.09
C ALA A 71 12.42 13.30 1.53
N PRO A 72 11.79 13.89 2.57
CA PRO A 72 12.35 15.10 3.17
C PRO A 72 13.78 14.78 3.64
N ALA A 73 14.67 15.77 3.55
CA ALA A 73 16.01 15.63 4.10
C ALA A 73 15.89 15.20 5.57
N ALA A 74 16.63 14.16 5.97
CA ALA A 74 16.70 13.77 7.36
C ALA A 74 17.18 14.98 8.17
N GLY A 75 16.33 15.45 9.08
CA GLY A 75 16.65 16.52 10.03
C GLY A 75 17.68 16.08 11.06
#